data_AF-A0A6L7WJW8-F1
#
_entry.id   AF-A0A6L7WJW8-F1
#
_cell.length_a   1.000
_cell.length_b   1.000
_cell.length_c   1.000
_cell.angle_alpha   90.00
_cell.angle_beta   90.00
_cell.angle_gamma   90.00
#
_symmetry.space_group_name_H-M   'P 1'
#
loop_
_entity.id
_entity.type
_entity.pdbx_description
1 polymer ?
#
loop_
_entity_poly.entity_id
_entity_poly.type
_entity_poly.pdbx_seq_one_letter_code
_entity_poly.pdbx_strand_id
1 'polypeptide(L)'
;MPHSSEESESRMSKATAVPRRHALKILGAATVAPAVAEGAWVLHPLVPQQAEGGPWRPRFLTAEESAAVETLAELIIPETDTPGARAANVHQYIDWMVSRAAENVDGDDSDASLPAVLRNGLVWLDRRSTGLYGHPFIAATSAEQTALLERLAAEPPVEEAAAVEFFRRTRRLTIHGYYRSEIGMRAELGYDGNRYLTAFEGCTHDEHLSWVPDNPVNPDNPPAGGR
;
A
#
# COMPACT_ATOMS: atom_id res chain seq x y z
N MET A 1 86.67 14.69 -16.24
CA MET A 1 86.67 13.61 -15.22
C MET A 1 87.54 14.07 -14.06
N PRO A 2 87.19 13.85 -12.78
CA PRO A 2 86.17 12.95 -12.20
C PRO A 2 84.94 13.72 -11.62
N HIS A 3 83.72 13.21 -11.79
CA HIS A 3 82.87 12.39 -10.88
C HIS A 3 82.16 13.18 -9.77
N SER A 4 80.83 13.40 -9.93
CA SER A 4 79.73 12.70 -9.20
C SER A 4 79.31 13.58 -8.01
N SER A 5 78.05 13.88 -7.67
CA SER A 5 76.75 13.23 -7.83
C SER A 5 75.70 14.31 -7.50
N GLU A 6 74.48 14.22 -8.04
CA GLU A 6 73.20 14.47 -7.34
C GLU A 6 72.09 14.66 -8.40
N GLU A 7 71.50 13.53 -8.75
CA GLU A 7 70.29 13.40 -9.54
C GLU A 7 69.12 13.17 -8.57
N SER A 8 68.05 13.95 -8.78
CA SER A 8 66.65 13.55 -8.62
C SER A 8 66.21 12.83 -7.33
N GLU A 9 65.56 13.57 -6.42
CA GLU A 9 64.47 13.00 -5.63
C GLU A 9 63.18 13.84 -5.75
N SER A 10 62.22 13.22 -6.45
CA SER A 10 60.84 13.03 -6.01
C SER A 10 59.97 14.25 -5.72
N ARG A 11 59.19 14.60 -6.74
CA ARG A 11 57.87 15.23 -6.60
C ARG A 11 56.94 14.33 -5.78
N MET A 12 56.51 14.76 -4.59
CA MET A 12 55.20 14.37 -4.06
C MET A 12 54.77 15.25 -2.88
N SER A 13 53.45 15.50 -2.81
CA SER A 13 52.69 16.06 -1.68
C SER A 13 52.49 17.59 -1.63
N LYS A 14 51.39 18.03 -2.23
CA LYS A 14 50.25 18.55 -1.43
C LYS A 14 48.98 18.60 -2.26
N ALA A 15 48.14 17.58 -2.14
CA ALA A 15 46.75 17.67 -2.56
C ALA A 15 46.02 18.53 -1.52
N THR A 16 45.60 19.73 -1.91
CA THR A 16 44.81 20.62 -1.07
C THR A 16 43.42 20.02 -0.87
N ALA A 17 43.17 19.49 0.33
CA ALA A 17 41.88 18.96 0.72
C ALA A 17 40.82 20.08 0.75
N VAL A 18 39.81 19.98 -0.11
CA VAL A 18 38.64 20.87 -0.08
C VAL A 18 37.85 20.58 1.20
N PRO A 19 37.57 21.58 2.06
CA PRO A 19 36.88 21.35 3.32
C PRO A 19 35.40 21.01 3.06
N ARG A 20 34.95 19.84 3.53
CA ARG A 20 33.59 19.27 3.41
C ARG A 20 32.44 20.23 3.75
N ARG A 21 32.72 21.29 4.52
CA ARG A 21 31.74 22.29 4.97
C ARG A 21 31.38 23.37 3.94
N HIS A 22 32.04 23.41 2.77
CA HIS A 22 31.76 24.41 1.71
C HIS A 22 31.03 23.85 0.49
N ALA A 23 30.75 22.55 0.43
CA ALA A 23 30.08 21.92 -0.72
C ALA A 23 28.54 22.12 -0.74
N LEU A 24 27.94 22.65 0.32
CA LEU A 24 26.47 22.74 0.49
C LEU A 24 25.90 24.16 0.40
N LYS A 25 26.56 25.08 -0.32
CA LYS A 25 26.06 26.46 -0.50
C LYS A 25 25.89 26.86 -1.96
N ILE A 26 25.24 26.00 -2.75
CA ILE A 26 24.59 26.42 -4.01
C ILE A 26 23.18 25.82 -4.02
N LEU A 27 22.27 26.46 -3.27
CA LEU A 27 20.83 26.37 -3.52
C LEU A 27 20.49 27.57 -4.41
N GLY A 28 20.20 27.32 -5.67
CA GLY A 28 19.70 28.32 -6.62
C GLY A 28 18.50 27.74 -7.35
N ALA A 29 17.30 28.17 -6.93
CA ALA A 29 15.98 27.98 -7.51
C ALA A 29 15.87 27.04 -8.73
N ALA A 30 15.62 25.76 -8.47
CA ALA A 30 15.02 24.87 -9.46
C ALA A 30 13.54 24.70 -9.07
N THR A 31 12.64 25.20 -9.91
CA THR A 31 11.25 24.75 -9.88
C THR A 31 11.26 23.24 -10.10
N VAL A 32 10.98 22.46 -9.07
CA VAL A 32 10.76 21.01 -9.23
C VAL A 32 9.40 20.86 -9.90
N ALA A 33 9.39 20.94 -11.23
CA ALA A 33 8.38 20.19 -11.96
C ALA A 33 8.66 18.72 -11.61
N PRO A 34 7.67 17.93 -11.12
CA PRO A 34 7.89 16.52 -10.96
C PRO A 34 8.16 15.97 -12.35
N ALA A 35 9.42 15.68 -12.64
CA ALA A 35 9.77 14.81 -13.74
C ALA A 35 9.22 13.44 -13.33
N VAL A 36 7.99 13.13 -13.73
CA VAL A 36 7.55 11.74 -13.84
C VAL A 36 8.52 11.16 -14.85
N ALA A 37 9.55 10.49 -14.36
CA ALA A 37 10.52 9.84 -15.20
C ALA A 37 9.72 8.86 -16.07
N GLU A 38 9.62 9.14 -17.37
CA GLU A 38 9.01 8.23 -18.32
C GLU A 38 9.75 6.89 -18.21
N GLY A 39 9.08 5.88 -17.63
CA GLY A 39 9.65 4.57 -17.33
C GLY A 39 9.68 4.17 -15.85
N ALA A 40 9.36 5.06 -14.91
CA ALA A 40 9.16 4.68 -13.51
C ALA A 40 7.76 4.05 -13.35
N TRP A 41 7.72 2.72 -13.31
CA TRP A 41 6.51 1.98 -12.94
C TRP A 41 6.11 2.39 -11.52
N VAL A 42 4.95 3.05 -11.38
CA VAL A 42 4.42 3.45 -10.08
C VAL A 42 3.98 2.17 -9.37
N LEU A 43 4.80 1.75 -8.41
CA LEU A 43 4.48 0.63 -7.54
C LEU A 43 3.59 1.09 -6.39
N HIS A 44 2.79 0.17 -5.85
CA HIS A 44 2.21 0.39 -4.53
C HIS A 44 3.34 0.68 -3.52
N PRO A 45 3.24 1.71 -2.64
CA PRO A 45 4.38 2.21 -1.85
C PRO A 45 5.00 1.20 -0.87
N LEU A 46 4.26 0.15 -0.51
CA LEU A 46 4.73 -0.94 0.34
C LEU A 46 5.34 -2.13 -0.41
N VAL A 47 5.21 -2.16 -1.74
CA VAL A 47 5.72 -3.27 -2.54
C VAL A 47 7.19 -2.97 -2.88
N PRO A 48 8.14 -3.82 -2.46
CA PRO A 48 9.55 -3.57 -2.71
C PRO A 48 9.87 -3.71 -4.20
N GLN A 49 10.70 -2.77 -4.69
CA GLN A 49 11.22 -2.76 -6.05
C GLN A 49 11.84 -4.11 -6.42
N GLN A 50 11.54 -4.63 -7.61
CA GLN A 50 12.13 -5.86 -8.11
C GLN A 50 13.54 -5.61 -8.65
N ALA A 51 14.44 -6.58 -8.44
CA ALA A 51 15.88 -6.44 -8.69
C ALA A 51 16.25 -6.12 -10.16
N GLU A 52 15.35 -6.40 -11.11
CA GLU A 52 15.63 -6.25 -12.55
C GLU A 52 15.27 -4.87 -13.12
N GLY A 53 14.81 -3.91 -12.30
CA GLY A 53 14.58 -2.52 -12.74
C GLY A 53 13.55 -2.35 -13.88
N GLY A 54 12.78 -3.39 -14.18
CA GLY A 54 11.78 -3.45 -15.25
C GLY A 54 10.35 -3.23 -14.77
N PRO A 55 9.34 -3.48 -15.64
CA PRO A 55 7.93 -3.45 -15.25
C PRO A 55 7.68 -4.38 -14.06
N TRP A 56 6.78 -3.94 -13.19
CA TRP A 56 6.29 -4.78 -12.12
C TRP A 56 5.74 -6.09 -12.68
N ARG A 57 6.08 -7.19 -12.01
CA ARG A 57 5.54 -8.52 -12.30
C ARG A 57 5.04 -9.16 -11.00
N PRO A 58 3.88 -9.84 -11.03
CA PRO A 58 3.42 -10.59 -9.87
C PRO A 58 4.46 -11.63 -9.43
N ARG A 59 4.56 -11.85 -8.11
CA ARG A 59 5.41 -12.85 -7.47
C ARG A 59 4.69 -14.18 -7.27
N PHE A 60 3.40 -14.11 -6.97
CA PHE A 60 2.58 -15.27 -6.65
C PHE A 60 1.50 -15.55 -7.72
N LEU A 61 0.85 -14.49 -8.20
CA LEU A 61 -0.23 -14.56 -9.19
C LEU A 61 0.32 -14.78 -10.61
N THR A 62 -0.50 -15.33 -11.49
CA THR A 62 -0.27 -15.17 -12.94
C THR A 62 -0.67 -13.76 -13.40
N ALA A 63 -0.35 -13.40 -14.65
CA ALA A 63 -0.78 -12.13 -15.21
C ALA A 63 -2.32 -12.02 -15.27
N GLU A 64 -2.98 -13.11 -15.63
CA GLU A 64 -4.45 -13.20 -15.70
C GLU A 64 -5.08 -13.13 -14.30
N GLU A 65 -4.53 -13.85 -13.33
CA GLU A 65 -4.98 -13.80 -11.94
C GLU A 65 -4.79 -12.39 -11.35
N SER A 66 -3.68 -11.73 -11.66
CA SER A 66 -3.42 -10.35 -11.23
C SER A 66 -4.44 -9.37 -11.82
N ALA A 67 -4.80 -9.52 -13.10
CA ALA A 67 -5.84 -8.69 -13.72
C ALA A 67 -7.22 -8.91 -13.07
N ALA A 68 -7.53 -10.16 -12.71
CA ALA A 68 -8.76 -10.50 -11.97
C ALA A 68 -8.79 -9.87 -10.58
N VAL A 69 -7.69 -9.95 -9.83
CA VAL A 69 -7.54 -9.31 -8.51
C VAL A 69 -7.63 -7.80 -8.61
N GLU A 70 -7.03 -7.19 -9.63
CA GLU A 70 -7.11 -5.75 -9.89
C GLU A 70 -8.56 -5.30 -10.15
N THR A 71 -9.28 -6.05 -10.99
CA THR A 71 -10.69 -5.78 -11.29
C THR A 71 -11.57 -5.95 -10.05
N LEU A 72 -11.36 -7.02 -9.28
CA LEU A 72 -12.06 -7.23 -8.03
C LEU A 72 -11.78 -6.11 -7.01
N ALA A 73 -10.51 -5.69 -6.86
CA ALA A 73 -10.15 -4.62 -5.95
C ALA A 73 -10.81 -3.29 -6.34
N GLU A 74 -10.85 -2.98 -7.63
CA GLU A 74 -11.53 -1.80 -8.17
C GLU A 74 -13.04 -1.83 -7.88
N LEU A 75 -13.69 -2.99 -7.97
CA LEU A 75 -15.12 -3.09 -7.63
C LEU A 75 -15.39 -2.92 -6.12
N ILE A 76 -14.39 -3.17 -5.26
CA ILE A 76 -14.52 -3.00 -3.81
C ILE A 76 -14.28 -1.55 -3.37
N ILE A 77 -13.30 -0.87 -3.98
CA ILE A 77 -13.05 0.57 -3.80
C ILE A 77 -12.91 1.18 -5.21
N PRO A 78 -14.04 1.57 -5.83
CA PRO A 78 -14.03 2.15 -7.17
C PRO A 78 -13.55 3.60 -7.14
N GLU A 79 -13.12 4.09 -8.31
CA GLU A 79 -12.95 5.52 -8.52
C GLU A 79 -14.25 6.29 -8.26
N THR A 80 -14.15 7.36 -7.47
CA THR A 80 -15.23 8.31 -7.19
C THR A 80 -14.71 9.73 -7.39
N ASP A 81 -14.79 10.60 -6.38
CA ASP A 81 -14.11 11.90 -6.38
C ASP A 81 -12.58 11.74 -6.19
N THR A 82 -12.15 10.57 -5.70
CA THR A 82 -10.75 10.16 -5.57
C THR A 82 -10.45 8.91 -6.41
N PRO A 83 -9.18 8.70 -6.83
CA PRO A 83 -8.80 7.51 -7.59
C PRO A 83 -9.06 6.20 -6.83
N GLY A 84 -9.50 5.16 -7.55
CA GLY A 84 -9.85 3.85 -6.99
C GLY A 84 -8.66 2.92 -6.69
N ALA A 85 -8.97 1.69 -6.28
CA ALA A 85 -7.98 0.66 -5.92
C ALA A 85 -7.03 0.27 -7.06
N ARG A 86 -7.49 0.34 -8.32
CA ARG A 86 -6.67 0.12 -9.51
C ARG A 86 -5.57 1.18 -9.61
N ALA A 87 -5.94 2.46 -9.53
CA ALA A 87 -4.99 3.57 -9.55
C ALA A 87 -4.02 3.51 -8.37
N ALA A 88 -4.48 3.03 -7.22
CA ALA A 88 -3.66 2.77 -6.04
C ALA A 88 -2.77 1.52 -6.13
N ASN A 89 -2.79 0.78 -7.25
CA ASN A 89 -1.99 -0.45 -7.46
C ASN A 89 -2.21 -1.52 -6.38
N VAL A 90 -3.42 -1.63 -5.85
CA VAL A 90 -3.74 -2.51 -4.71
C VAL A 90 -3.51 -4.00 -5.03
N HIS A 91 -3.69 -4.40 -6.30
CA HIS A 91 -3.40 -5.78 -6.73
C HIS A 91 -1.94 -6.17 -6.51
N GLN A 92 -1.00 -5.22 -6.65
CA GLN A 92 0.42 -5.46 -6.39
C GLN A 92 0.69 -5.70 -4.90
N TYR A 93 -0.01 -4.96 -4.04
CA TYR A 93 0.03 -5.17 -2.60
C TYR A 93 -0.54 -6.53 -2.20
N ILE A 94 -1.68 -6.93 -2.79
CA ILE A 94 -2.30 -8.24 -2.54
C ILE A 94 -1.34 -9.37 -2.95
N ASP A 95 -0.79 -9.31 -4.16
CA ASP A 95 0.19 -10.31 -4.63
C ASP A 95 1.39 -10.41 -3.69
N TRP A 96 1.94 -9.28 -3.25
CA TRP A 96 3.07 -9.26 -2.32
C TRP A 96 2.73 -9.84 -0.94
N MET A 97 1.56 -9.50 -0.38
CA MET A 97 1.12 -10.08 0.89
C MET A 97 0.93 -11.60 0.80
N VAL A 98 0.35 -12.06 -0.31
CA VAL A 98 0.09 -13.49 -0.52
C VAL A 98 1.39 -14.24 -0.77
N SER A 99 2.35 -13.65 -1.49
CA SER A 99 3.68 -14.26 -1.68
C SER A 99 4.41 -14.44 -0.34
N ARG A 100 4.34 -13.45 0.55
CA ARG A 100 4.90 -13.56 1.91
C ARG A 100 4.26 -14.67 2.73
N ALA A 101 2.94 -14.77 2.68
CA ALA A 101 2.21 -15.84 3.35
C ALA A 101 2.59 -17.22 2.80
N ALA A 102 2.75 -17.35 1.48
CA ALA A 102 3.16 -18.61 0.84
C ALA A 102 4.57 -19.06 1.22
N GLU A 103 5.47 -18.10 1.42
CA GLU A 103 6.86 -18.32 1.88
C GLU A 103 6.97 -18.40 3.41
N ASN A 104 5.86 -18.26 4.14
CA ASN A 104 5.80 -18.14 5.59
C ASN A 104 6.79 -17.11 6.17
N VAL A 105 6.96 -15.96 5.49
CA VAL A 105 7.97 -14.95 5.84
C VAL A 105 7.72 -14.36 7.22
N ASP A 106 6.46 -14.18 7.60
CA ASP A 106 6.05 -13.54 8.85
C ASP A 106 5.98 -14.53 10.04
N GLY A 107 6.08 -15.84 9.79
CA GLY A 107 5.97 -16.88 10.82
C GLY A 107 4.60 -16.95 11.49
N ASP A 108 3.57 -16.36 10.87
CA ASP A 108 2.20 -16.31 11.37
C ASP A 108 1.34 -17.34 10.62
N ASP A 109 1.02 -18.44 11.30
CA ASP A 109 0.19 -19.51 10.76
C ASP A 109 -1.25 -19.05 10.43
N SER A 110 -1.70 -17.91 10.97
CA SER A 110 -3.06 -17.40 10.74
C SER A 110 -3.32 -17.00 9.27
N ASP A 111 -2.26 -16.73 8.52
CA ASP A 111 -2.31 -16.40 7.10
C ASP A 111 -1.77 -17.51 6.19
N ALA A 112 -1.33 -18.66 6.72
CA ALA A 112 -0.81 -19.78 5.93
C ALA A 112 -1.82 -20.32 4.89
N SER A 113 -3.12 -20.13 5.13
CA SER A 113 -4.19 -20.52 4.20
C SER A 113 -4.43 -19.52 3.07
N LEU A 114 -3.94 -18.28 3.19
CA LEU A 114 -4.24 -17.18 2.27
C LEU A 114 -3.93 -17.49 0.79
N PRO A 115 -2.78 -18.11 0.44
CA PRO A 115 -2.48 -18.46 -0.95
C PRO A 115 -3.52 -19.40 -1.58
N ALA A 116 -3.94 -20.42 -0.83
CA ALA A 116 -4.94 -21.38 -1.28
C ALA A 116 -6.33 -20.76 -1.36
N VAL A 117 -6.71 -19.97 -0.36
CA VAL A 117 -7.98 -19.23 -0.33
C VAL A 117 -8.10 -18.32 -1.56
N LEU A 118 -7.05 -17.58 -1.89
CA LEU A 118 -7.04 -16.67 -3.04
C LEU A 118 -7.22 -17.41 -4.37
N ARG A 119 -6.38 -18.41 -4.66
CA ARG A 119 -6.47 -19.17 -5.93
C ARG A 119 -7.80 -19.91 -6.08
N ASN A 120 -8.27 -20.56 -5.01
CA ASN A 120 -9.54 -21.27 -5.05
C ASN A 120 -10.72 -20.32 -5.28
N GLY A 121 -10.67 -19.12 -4.72
CA GLY A 121 -11.68 -18.09 -4.93
C GLY A 121 -11.70 -17.53 -6.36
N LEU A 122 -10.53 -17.31 -6.96
CA LEU A 122 -10.42 -16.90 -8.37
C LEU A 122 -11.01 -17.97 -9.32
N VAL A 123 -10.67 -19.24 -9.08
CA VAL A 123 -11.27 -20.37 -9.83
C VAL A 123 -12.79 -20.43 -9.63
N TRP A 124 -13.27 -20.17 -8.41
CA TRP A 124 -14.70 -20.11 -8.12
C TRP A 124 -15.38 -18.99 -8.91
N LEU A 125 -14.80 -17.78 -8.95
CA LEU A 125 -15.34 -16.65 -9.71
C LEU A 125 -15.47 -16.97 -11.19
N ASP A 126 -14.43 -17.53 -11.81
CA ASP A 126 -14.46 -17.88 -13.22
C ASP A 126 -15.51 -18.95 -13.53
N ARG A 127 -15.59 -20.00 -12.69
CA ARG A 127 -16.61 -21.05 -12.84
C ARG A 127 -18.02 -20.50 -12.67
N ARG A 128 -18.22 -19.63 -11.68
CA ARG A 128 -19.54 -19.05 -11.38
C ARG A 128 -19.97 -18.08 -12.48
N SER A 129 -19.07 -17.21 -12.93
CA SER A 129 -19.29 -16.31 -14.07
C SER A 129 -19.61 -17.10 -15.33
N THR A 130 -18.81 -18.13 -15.65
CA THR A 130 -19.05 -18.96 -16.83
C THR A 130 -20.39 -19.69 -16.74
N GLY A 131 -20.75 -20.20 -15.56
CA GLY A 131 -22.01 -20.89 -15.35
C GLY A 131 -23.25 -19.98 -15.43
N LEU A 132 -23.13 -18.70 -15.06
CA LEU A 132 -24.25 -17.75 -15.08
C LEU A 132 -24.35 -16.97 -16.39
N TYR A 133 -23.22 -16.59 -16.97
CA TYR A 133 -23.13 -15.61 -18.06
C TYR A 133 -22.42 -16.15 -19.32
N GLY A 134 -21.78 -17.32 -19.24
CA GLY A 134 -21.16 -17.99 -20.39
C GLY A 134 -19.71 -17.58 -20.68
N HIS A 135 -19.10 -16.75 -19.84
CA HIS A 135 -17.71 -16.30 -19.98
C HIS A 135 -17.00 -16.16 -18.61
N PRO A 136 -15.65 -16.21 -18.57
CA PRO A 136 -14.89 -16.02 -17.34
C PRO A 136 -15.12 -14.62 -16.74
N PHE A 137 -14.73 -14.45 -15.47
CA PHE A 137 -15.02 -13.24 -14.70
C PHE A 137 -14.47 -11.97 -15.35
N ILE A 138 -13.24 -12.02 -15.87
CA ILE A 138 -12.62 -10.87 -16.55
C ILE A 138 -13.31 -10.49 -17.87
N ALA A 139 -13.94 -11.45 -18.54
CA ALA A 139 -14.69 -11.20 -19.76
C ALA A 139 -16.15 -10.75 -19.49
N ALA A 140 -16.57 -10.75 -18.22
CA ALA A 140 -17.91 -10.34 -17.83
C ALA A 140 -18.08 -8.82 -17.84
N THR A 141 -19.32 -8.39 -18.05
CA THR A 141 -19.69 -6.98 -17.94
C THR A 141 -19.54 -6.51 -16.48
N SER A 142 -19.34 -5.20 -16.29
CA SER A 142 -19.22 -4.64 -14.94
C SER A 142 -20.44 -4.98 -14.05
N ALA A 143 -21.65 -4.99 -14.62
CA ALA A 143 -22.86 -5.35 -13.88
C ALA A 143 -22.84 -6.83 -13.42
N GLU A 144 -22.38 -7.75 -14.26
CA GLU A 144 -22.25 -9.17 -13.94
C GLU A 144 -21.16 -9.44 -12.90
N GLN A 145 -20.03 -8.73 -13.00
CA GLN A 145 -18.95 -8.78 -12.02
C GLN A 145 -19.43 -8.28 -10.65
N THR A 146 -20.11 -7.13 -10.62
CA THR A 146 -20.70 -6.58 -9.39
C THR A 146 -21.70 -7.54 -8.77
N ALA A 147 -22.62 -8.11 -9.56
CA ALA A 147 -23.61 -9.06 -9.05
C ALA A 147 -22.98 -10.31 -8.42
N LEU A 148 -21.84 -10.79 -8.94
CA LEU A 148 -21.09 -11.88 -8.33
C LEU A 148 -20.51 -11.49 -6.96
N LEU A 149 -19.95 -10.28 -6.84
CA LEU A 149 -19.36 -9.82 -5.58
C LEU A 149 -20.44 -9.47 -4.55
N GLU A 150 -21.55 -8.86 -4.97
CA GLU A 150 -22.71 -8.60 -4.10
C GLU A 150 -23.27 -9.90 -3.50
N ARG A 151 -23.33 -10.97 -4.29
CA ARG A 151 -23.72 -12.29 -3.78
C ARG A 151 -22.82 -12.76 -2.64
N LEU A 152 -21.50 -12.59 -2.77
CA LEU A 152 -20.55 -12.97 -1.73
C LEU A 152 -20.62 -12.04 -0.51
N ALA A 153 -21.03 -10.79 -0.71
CA ALA A 153 -21.25 -9.81 0.36
C ALA A 153 -22.55 -10.05 1.15
N ALA A 154 -23.58 -10.63 0.52
CA ALA A 154 -24.93 -10.80 1.07
C ALA A 154 -25.15 -12.09 1.90
N GLU A 155 -24.09 -12.76 2.35
CA GLU A 155 -24.11 -14.04 3.07
C GLU A 155 -24.80 -15.19 2.28
N PRO A 156 -24.13 -15.75 1.26
CA PRO A 156 -24.68 -16.85 0.44
C PRO A 156 -24.79 -18.16 1.24
N PRO A 157 -25.43 -19.20 0.66
CA PRO A 157 -25.57 -20.51 1.30
C PRO A 157 -24.23 -21.10 1.78
N VAL A 158 -24.30 -21.99 2.78
CA VAL A 158 -23.11 -22.60 3.42
C VAL A 158 -22.18 -23.32 2.42
N GLU A 159 -22.73 -23.79 1.31
CA GLU A 159 -22.01 -24.42 0.21
C GLU A 159 -21.01 -23.46 -0.46
N GLU A 160 -21.21 -22.15 -0.33
CA GLU A 160 -20.33 -21.10 -0.85
C GLU A 160 -19.44 -20.47 0.24
N ALA A 161 -19.39 -21.04 1.45
CA ALA A 161 -18.62 -20.48 2.57
C ALA A 161 -17.13 -20.24 2.24
N ALA A 162 -16.51 -21.11 1.44
CA ALA A 162 -15.13 -20.91 0.98
C ALA A 162 -14.98 -19.68 0.06
N ALA A 163 -15.97 -19.41 -0.79
CA ALA A 163 -15.99 -18.23 -1.66
C ALA A 163 -16.25 -16.95 -0.85
N VAL A 164 -17.09 -17.03 0.19
CA VAL A 164 -17.29 -15.94 1.15
C VAL A 164 -16.00 -15.61 1.89
N GLU A 165 -15.28 -16.62 2.37
CA GLU A 165 -14.01 -16.40 3.06
C GLU A 165 -12.98 -15.78 2.12
N PHE A 166 -12.91 -16.24 0.87
CA PHE A 166 -12.12 -15.59 -0.17
C PHE A 166 -12.47 -14.11 -0.32
N PHE A 167 -13.76 -13.79 -0.51
CA PHE A 167 -14.18 -12.40 -0.67
C PHE A 167 -13.84 -11.55 0.55
N ARG A 168 -14.07 -12.08 1.76
CA ARG A 168 -13.76 -11.40 3.02
C ARG A 168 -12.27 -11.11 3.16
N ARG A 169 -11.40 -12.08 2.86
CA ARG A 169 -9.94 -11.95 2.90
C ARG A 169 -9.45 -10.93 1.87
N THR A 170 -9.91 -11.04 0.63
CA THR A 170 -9.51 -10.12 -0.44
C THR A 170 -10.02 -8.71 -0.19
N ARG A 171 -11.28 -8.53 0.26
CA ARG A 171 -11.83 -7.23 0.66
C ARG A 171 -11.00 -6.57 1.76
N ARG A 172 -10.62 -7.33 2.79
CA ARG A 172 -9.76 -6.82 3.87
C ARG A 172 -8.41 -6.36 3.32
N LEU A 173 -7.77 -7.16 2.47
CA LEU A 173 -6.50 -6.78 1.84
C LEU A 173 -6.65 -5.56 0.92
N THR A 174 -7.77 -5.43 0.20
CA THR A 174 -8.05 -4.27 -0.64
C THR A 174 -8.12 -2.99 0.19
N ILE A 175 -8.89 -3.00 1.27
CA ILE A 175 -8.99 -1.86 2.21
C ILE A 175 -7.62 -1.54 2.81
N HIS A 176 -6.90 -2.58 3.25
CA HIS A 176 -5.57 -2.43 3.84
C HIS A 176 -4.52 -1.87 2.88
N GLY A 177 -4.55 -2.30 1.61
CA GLY A 177 -3.65 -1.79 0.57
C GLY A 177 -4.02 -0.36 0.24
N TYR A 178 -5.29 -0.10 -0.07
CA TYR A 178 -5.76 1.22 -0.48
C TYR A 178 -5.42 2.30 0.55
N TYR A 179 -5.76 2.12 1.82
CA TYR A 179 -5.45 3.10 2.87
C TYR A 179 -4.00 3.10 3.36
N ARG A 180 -3.13 2.30 2.74
CA ARG A 180 -1.67 2.42 2.87
C ARG A 180 -1.00 2.91 1.58
N SER A 181 -1.78 3.20 0.55
CA SER A 181 -1.34 3.88 -0.66
C SER A 181 -1.34 5.40 -0.45
N GLU A 182 -0.59 6.14 -1.27
CA GLU A 182 -0.62 7.60 -1.25
C GLU A 182 -2.01 8.15 -1.59
N ILE A 183 -2.71 7.52 -2.55
CA ILE A 183 -4.07 7.86 -2.94
C ILE A 183 -5.02 7.75 -1.74
N GLY A 184 -5.10 6.57 -1.11
CA GLY A 184 -6.02 6.38 0.01
C GLY A 184 -5.64 7.18 1.25
N MET A 185 -4.35 7.37 1.54
CA MET A 185 -3.94 8.18 2.70
C MET A 185 -4.16 9.69 2.46
N ARG A 186 -3.65 10.23 1.36
CA ARG A 186 -3.60 11.69 1.17
C ARG A 186 -4.83 12.23 0.47
N ALA A 187 -5.27 11.59 -0.61
CA ALA A 187 -6.37 12.10 -1.42
C ALA A 187 -7.73 11.78 -0.77
N GLU A 188 -7.92 10.54 -0.30
CA GLU A 188 -9.19 10.11 0.30
C GLU A 188 -9.31 10.53 1.79
N LEU A 189 -8.35 10.14 2.64
CA LEU A 189 -8.43 10.45 4.08
C LEU A 189 -7.96 11.87 4.43
N GLY A 190 -7.39 12.62 3.49
CA GLY A 190 -6.82 13.93 3.78
C GLY A 190 -5.65 13.90 4.78
N TYR A 191 -4.95 12.78 4.90
CA TYR A 191 -3.90 12.60 5.89
C TYR A 191 -2.67 13.47 5.56
N ASP A 192 -2.45 14.50 6.38
CA ASP A 192 -1.29 15.41 6.34
C ASP A 192 -0.29 15.13 7.49
N GLY A 193 -0.18 13.87 7.94
CA GLY A 193 0.62 13.52 9.11
C GLY A 193 2.11 13.85 9.01
N ASN A 194 2.83 13.62 10.11
CA ASN A 194 4.20 14.13 10.36
C ASN A 194 4.30 15.67 10.38
N ARG A 195 3.18 16.39 10.46
CA ARG A 195 3.16 17.81 10.82
C ARG A 195 3.23 17.94 12.34
N TYR A 196 4.28 18.57 12.86
CA TYR A 196 4.36 18.88 14.28
C TYR A 196 3.25 19.87 14.64
N LEU A 197 2.39 19.49 15.58
CA LEU A 197 1.40 20.38 16.16
C LEU A 197 2.04 21.12 17.34
N THR A 198 2.03 22.44 17.30
CA THR A 198 2.52 23.28 18.40
C THR A 198 1.54 23.32 19.58
N ALA A 199 0.28 22.97 19.33
CA ALA A 199 -0.77 22.79 20.33
C ALA A 199 -1.73 21.68 19.84
N PHE A 200 -2.33 20.96 20.77
CA PHE A 200 -3.39 20.01 20.46
C PHE A 200 -4.69 20.78 20.21
N GLU A 201 -5.12 20.88 18.95
CA GLU A 201 -6.35 21.59 18.56
C GLU A 201 -7.63 20.88 19.04
N GLY A 202 -7.56 19.57 19.28
CA GLY A 202 -8.69 18.76 19.71
C GLY A 202 -9.74 18.56 18.62
N CYS A 203 -10.78 17.81 18.97
CA CYS A 203 -11.94 17.60 18.11
C CYS A 203 -12.93 18.76 18.33
N THR A 204 -13.45 19.34 17.24
CA THR A 204 -14.34 20.52 17.29
C THR A 204 -15.82 20.19 17.23
N HIS A 205 -16.18 18.91 17.24
CA HIS A 205 -17.56 18.45 17.12
C HIS A 205 -18.20 18.22 18.50
N ASP A 206 -19.49 18.52 18.61
CA ASP A 206 -20.23 18.66 19.88
C ASP A 206 -20.09 17.47 20.84
N GLU A 207 -20.07 16.24 20.32
CA GLU A 207 -19.91 15.00 21.09
C GLU A 207 -18.55 14.86 21.81
N HIS A 208 -17.55 15.69 21.46
CA HIS A 208 -16.25 15.74 22.13
C HIS A 208 -16.02 17.05 22.90
N LEU A 209 -16.99 17.98 22.84
CA LEU A 209 -16.99 19.24 23.60
C LEU A 209 -17.80 19.14 24.89
N SER A 210 -18.59 18.07 25.06
CA SER A 210 -19.45 17.86 26.23
C SER A 210 -18.72 17.30 27.47
N TRP A 211 -17.41 17.09 27.39
CA TRP A 211 -16.63 16.71 28.57
C TRP A 211 -16.51 17.91 29.52
N VAL A 212 -17.26 17.85 30.62
CA VAL A 212 -17.23 18.84 31.69
C VAL A 212 -16.45 18.23 32.87
N PRO A 213 -15.23 18.70 33.18
CA PRO A 213 -14.38 18.12 34.22
C PRO A 213 -15.04 18.06 35.61
N ASP A 214 -16.02 18.94 35.87
CA ASP A 214 -16.72 19.07 37.15
C ASP A 214 -18.21 18.70 37.07
N ASN A 215 -18.62 17.78 36.17
CA ASN A 215 -20.00 17.29 36.17
C ASN A 215 -20.23 16.30 37.32
N PRO A 216 -21.01 16.65 38.37
CA PRO A 216 -21.24 15.76 39.52
C PRO A 216 -22.09 14.53 39.18
N VAL A 217 -22.57 14.39 37.94
CA VAL A 217 -23.42 13.28 37.48
C VAL A 217 -22.69 12.42 36.42
N ASN A 218 -21.35 12.44 36.36
CA ASN A 218 -20.63 11.47 35.54
C ASN A 218 -20.42 10.15 36.32
N PRO A 219 -21.14 9.06 35.99
CA PRO A 219 -20.99 7.78 36.70
C PRO A 219 -19.61 7.12 36.48
N ASP A 220 -18.85 7.58 35.48
CA ASP A 220 -17.58 6.95 35.08
C ASP A 220 -16.34 7.63 35.69
N ASN A 221 -16.49 8.69 36.49
CA ASN A 221 -15.34 9.36 37.15
C ASN A 221 -15.70 9.90 38.55
N PRO A 222 -15.65 9.09 39.62
CA PRO A 222 -15.83 9.59 40.97
C PRO A 222 -14.65 10.49 41.38
N PRO A 223 -14.87 11.56 42.17
CA PRO A 223 -13.79 12.46 42.58
C PRO A 223 -12.71 11.68 43.33
N ALA A 224 -11.46 11.88 42.93
CA ALA A 224 -10.30 11.30 43.59
C ALA A 224 -10.27 11.78 45.06
N GLY A 225 -10.61 10.89 45.99
CA GLY A 225 -10.53 11.13 47.42
C GLY A 225 -9.09 11.42 47.81
N GLY A 226 -8.82 12.67 48.21
CA GLY A 226 -7.53 13.09 48.72
C GLY A 226 -7.13 12.31 49.97
N ARG A 227 -5.87 11.93 50.03
CA ARG A 227 -5.13 11.59 51.25
C ARG A 227 -3.95 12.54 51.38
#